data_AF-A0A1C6RDY4-F1
#
_entry.id   AF-A0A1C6RDY4-F1
#
_cell.length_a   1.000
_cell.length_b   1.000
_cell.length_c   1.000
_cell.angle_alpha   90.00
_cell.angle_beta   90.00
_cell.angle_gamma   90.00
#
_symmetry.space_group_name_H-M   'P 1'
#
loop_
_entity.id
_entity.type
_entity.pdbx_description
1 polymer ?
#
loop_
_entity_poly.entity_id
_entity_poly.type
_entity_poly.pdbx_seq_one_letter_code
_entity_poly.pdbx_strand_id
1 'polypeptide(L)' 'MGVNERRDVPFLVQMSWAVLDYHRVQRCRRCHPDGWCPRVAVARARILAWRRVKDRW' A
#
# COMPACT_ATOMS: atom_id res chain seq x y z
N MET A 1 -3.30 -23.14 -10.25
CA MET A 1 -4.41 -22.73 -9.36
C MET A 1 -3.80 -21.86 -8.26
N GLY A 2 -4.03 -20.54 -8.32
CA GLY A 2 -3.35 -19.56 -7.45
C GLY A 2 -3.87 -19.63 -6.02
N VAL A 3 -2.97 -19.93 -5.09
CA VAL A 3 -3.25 -19.93 -3.65
C VAL A 3 -3.77 -18.55 -3.24
N ASN A 4 -4.70 -18.56 -2.31
CA ASN A 4 -5.45 -17.44 -1.76
C ASN A 4 -4.54 -16.46 -0.98
N GLU A 5 -3.55 -15.85 -1.64
CA GLU A 5 -2.54 -14.99 -1.02
C GLU A 5 -3.13 -13.77 -0.29
N ARG A 6 -4.40 -13.44 -0.54
CA ARG A 6 -5.09 -12.31 0.10
C ARG A 6 -5.56 -12.63 1.52
N ARG A 7 -5.76 -13.89 1.91
CA ARG A 7 -6.23 -14.23 3.27
C ARG A 7 -5.16 -14.00 4.35
N ASP A 8 -3.87 -14.05 3.98
CA ASP A 8 -2.75 -13.87 4.92
C ASP A 8 -2.20 -12.43 4.97
N VAL A 9 -2.84 -11.48 4.28
CA VAL A 9 -2.39 -10.09 4.26
C VAL A 9 -3.01 -9.36 5.46
N PRO A 10 -2.21 -8.82 6.39
CA PRO A 10 -2.75 -8.03 7.49
C PRO A 10 -3.62 -6.87 6.97
N PHE A 11 -4.73 -6.58 7.65
CA PHE A 11 -5.68 -5.56 7.23
C PHE A 11 -5.03 -4.19 6.94
N LEU A 12 -4.06 -3.78 7.76
CA LEU A 12 -3.31 -2.53 7.55
C LEU A 12 -2.52 -2.50 6.24
N VAL A 13 -2.05 -3.65 5.76
CA VAL A 13 -1.38 -3.79 4.46
C VAL A 13 -2.41 -3.72 3.33
N GLN A 14 -3.57 -4.37 3.48
CA GLN A 14 -4.67 -4.26 2.51
C GLN A 14 -5.13 -2.80 2.35
N MET A 15 -5.30 -2.07 3.45
CA MET A 15 -5.63 -0.64 3.42
C MET A 15 -4.53 0.22 2.78
N SER A 16 -3.27 -0.21 2.91
CA SER A 16 -2.16 0.49 2.24
C SER A 16 -2.25 0.36 0.72
N TRP A 17 -2.64 -0.82 0.21
CA TRP A 17 -2.92 -0.99 -1.22
C TRP A 17 -4.09 -0.11 -1.67
N ALA A 18 -5.19 -0.08 -0.91
CA ALA A 18 -6.33 0.79 -1.21
C ALA A 18 -5.95 2.28 -1.27
N VAL A 19 -5.04 2.75 -0.41
CA VAL A 19 -4.50 4.12 -0.48
C VAL A 19 -3.77 4.35 -1.80
N LEU A 20 -2.94 3.41 -2.25
CA LEU A 20 -2.22 3.55 -3.52
C LEU A 20 -3.17 3.53 -4.71
N ASP A 21 -4.16 2.65 -4.72
CA ASP A 21 -5.16 2.56 -5.79
C ASP A 21 -6.03 3.82 -5.84
N TYR A 22 -6.44 4.34 -4.68
CA TYR A 22 -7.13 5.64 -4.61
C TYR A 22 -6.29 6.75 -5.26
N HIS A 23 -4.99 6.82 -5.00
CA HIS A 23 -4.12 7.85 -5.59
C HIS A 23 -3.82 7.66 -7.08
N ARG A 24 -4.05 6.45 -7.64
CA ARG A 24 -3.96 6.22 -9.08
C ARG A 24 -5.18 6.76 -9.83
N VAL A 25 -6.35 6.67 -9.22
CA VAL A 25 -7.63 7.05 -9.84
C VAL A 25 -8.02 8.48 -9.49
N GLN A 26 -7.68 8.95 -8.29
CA GLN A 26 -8.13 10.23 -7.75
C GLN A 26 -6.97 11.22 -7.60
N ARG A 27 -7.22 12.48 -7.99
CA ARG A 27 -6.32 13.59 -7.70
C ARG A 27 -6.40 13.95 -6.22
N CYS A 28 -5.43 13.48 -5.46
CA CYS A 28 -5.30 13.83 -4.05
C CYS A 28 -4.86 15.28 -3.90
N ARG A 29 -5.66 16.11 -3.22
CA ARG A 29 -5.33 17.53 -2.95
C ARG A 29 -4.00 17.71 -2.22
N ARG A 30 -3.60 16.71 -1.41
CA ARG A 30 -2.32 16.71 -0.67
C ARG A 30 -1.12 16.33 -1.53
N CYS A 31 -1.33 15.71 -2.69
CA CYS A 31 -0.27 15.44 -3.66
C CYS A 31 0.12 16.69 -4.43
N HIS A 32 -0.69 17.73 -4.42
CA HIS A 32 -0.38 18.97 -5.12
C HIS A 32 0.28 19.97 -4.15
N PRO A 33 1.29 20.76 -4.59
CA PRO A 33 1.87 20.81 -5.93
C PRO A 33 2.99 19.79 -6.20
N ASP A 34 3.62 19.24 -5.17
CA ASP A 34 4.93 18.59 -5.28
C ASP A 34 4.89 17.13 -5.76
N GLY A 35 3.71 16.60 -6.07
CA GLY A 35 3.48 15.19 -6.38
C GLY A 35 3.59 14.24 -5.18
N TRP A 36 3.89 14.77 -3.98
CA TRP A 36 4.19 13.97 -2.80
C TRP A 36 3.00 13.92 -1.83
N CYS A 37 2.74 12.75 -1.24
CA CYS A 37 1.73 12.60 -0.20
C CYS A 37 2.22 11.70 0.93
N PRO A 38 2.10 12.13 2.21
CA PRO A 38 2.57 11.35 3.35
C PRO A 38 1.83 10.01 3.47
N ARG A 39 0.55 9.95 3.06
CA ARG A 39 -0.22 8.71 3.08
C ARG A 39 0.32 7.68 2.10
N VAL A 40 0.78 8.12 0.92
CA VAL A 40 1.41 7.25 -0.09
C VAL A 40 2.75 6.74 0.42
N ALA A 41 3.56 7.61 1.03
CA ALA A 41 4.85 7.22 1.61
C ALA A 41 4.68 6.15 2.69
N VAL A 42 3.77 6.36 3.64
CA VAL A 42 3.47 5.39 4.72
C VAL A 42 2.91 4.08 4.16
N ALA A 43 1.99 4.15 3.19
CA ALA A 43 1.43 2.95 2.56
C ALA A 43 2.51 2.10 1.88
N ARG A 44 3.41 2.73 1.11
CA ARG A 44 4.54 2.06 0.47
C ARG A 44 5.48 1.42 1.50
N ALA A 45 5.84 2.16 2.56
CA ALA A 45 6.70 1.65 3.61
C ALA A 45 6.10 0.41 4.30
N ARG A 46 4.80 0.43 4.60
CA ARG A 46 4.12 -0.70 5.24
C ARG A 46 4.07 -1.93 4.33
N ILE A 47 3.78 -1.76 3.05
CA ILE A 47 3.80 -2.85 2.06
C ILE A 47 5.20 -3.44 1.95
N LEU A 48 6.23 -2.60 1.88
CA LEU A 48 7.62 -3.04 1.80
C LEU A 48 8.02 -3.83 3.06
N ALA A 49 7.66 -3.34 4.23
CA ALA A 49 7.92 -4.02 5.50
C ALA A 49 7.23 -5.39 5.55
N TRP A 50 5.97 -5.48 5.15
CA TRP A 50 5.24 -6.75 5.09
C TRP A 50 5.88 -7.73 4.11
N ARG A 51 6.27 -7.30 2.90
CA ARG A 51 6.97 -8.16 1.94
C ARG A 51 8.26 -8.72 2.51
N ARG A 52 9.09 -7.88 3.16
CA ARG A 52 10.32 -8.33 3.81
C ARG A 52 10.09 -9.37 4.91
N VAL A 53 8.96 -9.28 5.62
CA VAL A 53 8.59 -10.31 6.60
C VAL A 53 8.12 -11.56 5.89
N LYS A 54 7.20 -11.45 4.92
CA LYS A 54 6.70 -12.59 4.15
C LYS A 54 7.82 -13.37 3.44
N ASP A 55 8.81 -12.69 2.88
CA ASP A 55 9.92 -13.32 2.15
C ASP A 55 10.92 -14.02 3.09
N ARG A 56 10.88 -13.75 4.40
CA ARG A 56 11.77 -14.34 5.41
C ARG A 56 11.18 -15.56 6.10
N TRP A 57 9.90 -15.84 5.92
CA TRP A 57 9.15 -16.93 6.54
C TRP A 57 8.65 -17.90 5.47
#